data_AF-A0A6P7G5S7-F1
#
_entry.id   AF-A0A6P7G5S7-F1
#
_cell.length_a   1.000
_cell.length_b   1.000
_cell.length_c   1.000
_cell.angle_alpha   90.00
_cell.angle_beta   90.00
_cell.angle_gamma   90.00
#
_symmetry.space_group_name_H-M   'P 1'
#
loop_
_entity.id
_entity.type
_entity.pdbx_description
1 polymer ?
#
loop_
_entity_poly.entity_id
_entity_poly.type
_entity_poly.pdbx_seq_one_letter_code
_entity_poly.pdbx_strand_id
1 'polypeptide(L)'
;MENEIPFKELYQQGDRLILKLYSDDIFEGHVADVGENRIELVNVKQHNNKNILSTIYTFYRNEIQTIQQLQERITEKQSASTSSEKVEDSSKIKLTDLEYDRLKDMSRDYTYIDQTDARYFQAVELLSRAETIGVAPLGVEKSRDGSIKLLGVSMWDKVYLFDFVNQRSNFQYKELQDILETEFTVKVIHEAGPLIDILYRKHKIFVKNVFDPQVVDLIIKKKETGSIPSNMSDISDLLTDYFNFPSSYLQNALETKDSKWTQRPLSDRRKGYAAQLVTYLIALRQHMERKIFSEMYEAIDNVHNYYYSLDSFQFASNWKSRNTPKEIEDVIPNLGKS
;
A
#
# COMPACT_ATOMS: atom_id res chain seq x y z
N MET A 1 -30.28 39.78 4.71
CA MET A 1 -29.66 38.44 4.69
C MET A 1 -30.79 37.48 4.94
N GLU A 2 -31.30 36.87 3.87
CA GLU A 2 -32.47 36.00 3.94
C GLU A 2 -32.17 34.80 4.84
N ASN A 3 -33.13 34.48 5.70
CA ASN A 3 -33.10 33.31 6.58
C ASN A 3 -33.24 32.05 5.72
N GLU A 4 -32.13 31.53 5.20
CA GLU A 4 -32.15 30.24 4.52
C GLU A 4 -32.42 29.11 5.53
N ILE A 5 -33.36 28.23 5.17
CA ILE A 5 -33.76 27.09 5.99
C ILE A 5 -32.56 26.12 6.13
N PRO A 6 -32.18 25.69 7.35
CA PRO A 6 -31.08 24.75 7.58
C PRO A 6 -31.27 23.42 6.84
N PHE A 7 -30.20 22.79 6.35
CA PHE A 7 -30.31 21.53 5.60
C PHE A 7 -30.89 20.38 6.42
N LYS A 8 -30.59 20.34 7.73
CA LYS A 8 -31.17 19.38 8.67
C LYS A 8 -32.70 19.45 8.80
N GLU A 9 -33.33 20.54 8.37
CA GLU A 9 -34.80 20.69 8.35
C GLU A 9 -35.40 20.28 7.01
N LEU A 10 -34.58 20.11 5.96
CA LEU A 10 -35.00 19.81 4.59
C LEU A 10 -34.72 18.36 4.18
N TYR A 11 -33.67 17.76 4.74
CA TYR A 11 -33.18 16.43 4.37
C TYR A 11 -32.91 15.58 5.60
N GLN A 12 -32.92 14.26 5.42
CA GLN A 12 -32.66 13.29 6.48
C GLN A 12 -31.78 12.16 5.97
N GLN A 13 -31.18 11.42 6.91
CA GLN A 13 -30.37 10.24 6.59
C GLN A 13 -31.15 9.24 5.73
N GLY A 14 -30.51 8.77 4.66
CA GLY A 14 -31.10 7.87 3.67
C GLY A 14 -31.70 8.56 2.44
N ASP A 15 -31.93 9.88 2.47
CA ASP A 15 -32.41 10.62 1.29
C ASP A 15 -31.41 10.50 0.14
N ARG A 16 -31.91 10.26 -1.07
CA ARG A 16 -31.06 10.25 -2.27
C ARG A 16 -31.07 11.62 -2.92
N LEU A 17 -29.90 12.26 -2.98
CA LEU A 17 -29.74 13.63 -3.47
C LEU A 17 -28.84 13.69 -4.70
N ILE A 18 -29.12 14.66 -5.59
CA ILE A 18 -28.22 15.16 -6.62
C ILE A 18 -27.83 16.58 -6.25
N LEU A 19 -26.52 16.83 -6.12
CA LEU A 19 -25.92 18.11 -5.83
C LEU A 19 -25.20 18.61 -7.08
N LYS A 20 -25.50 19.85 -7.50
CA LYS A 20 -24.68 20.59 -8.46
C LYS A 20 -23.89 21.65 -7.71
N LEU A 21 -22.57 21.67 -7.87
CA LEU A 21 -21.70 22.67 -7.27
C LEU A 21 -21.51 23.89 -8.19
N TYR A 22 -21.06 25.01 -7.63
CA TYR A 22 -20.68 26.19 -8.42
C TYR A 22 -19.48 25.94 -9.34
N SER A 23 -18.70 24.88 -9.12
CA SER A 23 -17.64 24.40 -10.02
C SER A 23 -18.18 23.65 -11.26
N ASP A 24 -19.50 23.55 -11.42
CA ASP A 24 -20.20 22.71 -12.39
C ASP A 24 -20.03 21.18 -12.18
N ASP A 25 -19.47 20.77 -11.04
CA ASP A 25 -19.44 19.36 -10.62
C ASP A 25 -20.83 18.88 -10.19
N ILE A 26 -21.17 17.65 -10.60
CA ILE A 26 -22.46 17.03 -10.28
C ILE A 26 -22.23 15.73 -9.52
N PHE A 27 -22.75 15.66 -8.30
CA PHE A 27 -22.66 14.51 -7.41
C PHE A 27 -24.06 13.95 -7.14
N GLU A 28 -24.17 12.63 -7.08
CA GLU A 28 -25.38 11.91 -6.68
C GLU A 28 -25.03 10.93 -5.56
N GLY A 29 -25.80 10.85 -4.50
CA GLY A 29 -25.56 9.89 -3.41
C GLY A 29 -26.69 9.83 -2.39
N HIS A 30 -26.52 8.99 -1.37
CA HIS A 30 -27.46 8.87 -0.24
C HIS A 30 -26.94 9.66 0.96
N VAL A 31 -27.80 10.38 1.66
CA VAL A 31 -27.42 11.18 2.84
C VAL A 31 -26.99 10.24 3.97
N ALA A 32 -25.76 10.42 4.46
CA ALA A 32 -25.24 9.75 5.64
C ALA A 32 -25.42 10.60 6.91
N ASP A 33 -25.17 11.91 6.82
CA ASP A 33 -25.40 12.89 7.89
C ASP A 33 -25.80 14.25 7.28
N VAL A 34 -26.50 15.08 8.05
CA VAL A 34 -26.93 16.41 7.64
C VAL A 34 -26.81 17.41 8.78
N GLY A 35 -26.06 18.48 8.54
CA GLY A 35 -25.91 19.60 9.47
C GLY A 35 -26.75 20.80 9.07
N GLU A 36 -26.51 21.96 9.71
CA GLU A 36 -27.22 23.19 9.35
C GLU A 36 -26.84 23.70 7.95
N ASN A 37 -25.54 23.61 7.62
CA ASN A 37 -24.94 24.11 6.38
C ASN A 37 -24.03 23.08 5.68
N ARG A 38 -24.14 21.80 6.05
CA ARG A 38 -23.38 20.72 5.40
C ARG A 38 -24.27 19.52 5.12
N ILE A 39 -23.96 18.78 4.06
CA ILE A 39 -24.57 17.50 3.71
C ILE A 39 -23.45 16.50 3.49
N GLU A 40 -23.57 15.32 4.10
CA GLU A 40 -22.65 14.21 3.91
C GLU A 40 -23.32 13.12 3.07
N LEU A 41 -22.74 12.76 1.93
CA LEU A 41 -23.26 11.72 1.04
C LEU A 41 -22.37 10.47 1.05
N VAL A 42 -22.99 9.30 0.99
CA VAL A 42 -22.35 7.99 0.72
C VAL A 42 -22.83 7.43 -0.61
N ASN A 43 -22.15 6.38 -1.10
CA ASN A 43 -22.41 5.78 -2.41
C ASN A 43 -22.37 6.83 -3.54
N VAL A 44 -21.43 7.78 -3.43
CA VAL A 44 -21.42 8.98 -4.25
C VAL A 44 -20.94 8.68 -5.65
N LYS A 45 -21.72 9.09 -6.64
CA LYS A 45 -21.40 9.06 -8.05
C LYS A 45 -21.22 10.48 -8.56
N GLN A 46 -20.04 10.79 -9.07
CA GLN A 46 -19.82 12.02 -9.82
C GLN A 46 -20.19 11.79 -11.30
N HIS A 47 -21.01 12.65 -11.88
CA HIS A 47 -21.54 12.45 -13.24
C HIS A 47 -20.65 13.02 -14.34
N ASN A 48 -19.88 14.07 -14.04
CA ASN A 48 -18.97 14.73 -14.98
C ASN A 48 -17.52 14.19 -14.90
N ASN A 49 -17.25 13.23 -14.03
CA ASN A 49 -15.95 12.57 -13.87
C ASN A 49 -16.14 11.06 -13.66
N LYS A 50 -15.31 10.20 -14.29
CA LYS A 50 -15.42 8.73 -14.23
C LYS A 50 -14.89 8.11 -12.93
N ASN A 51 -14.77 8.91 -11.87
CA ASN A 51 -14.31 8.45 -10.57
C ASN A 51 -15.45 7.72 -9.84
N ILE A 52 -15.20 6.47 -9.45
CA ILE A 52 -16.02 5.75 -8.47
C ILE A 52 -15.51 6.17 -7.10
N LEU A 53 -16.34 6.87 -6.33
CA LEU A 53 -16.00 7.44 -5.04
C LEU A 53 -16.40 6.45 -3.93
N SER A 54 -15.48 6.10 -3.03
CA SER A 54 -15.67 5.02 -2.04
C SER A 54 -15.74 5.50 -0.57
N THR A 55 -16.06 6.76 -0.33
CA THR A 55 -16.09 7.36 1.02
C THR A 55 -17.30 8.28 1.21
N ILE A 56 -17.44 8.83 2.42
CA ILE A 56 -18.39 9.90 2.74
C ILE A 56 -17.87 11.22 2.15
N TYR A 57 -18.69 11.94 1.40
CA TYR A 57 -18.37 13.26 0.85
C TYR A 57 -19.16 14.33 1.58
N THR A 58 -18.45 15.27 2.19
CA THR A 58 -19.06 16.44 2.82
C THR A 58 -19.11 17.59 1.82
N PHE A 59 -20.30 18.18 1.67
CA PHE A 59 -20.54 19.36 0.84
C PHE A 59 -21.06 20.50 1.72
N TYR A 60 -20.46 21.68 1.61
CA TYR A 60 -20.91 22.86 2.33
C TYR A 60 -21.87 23.70 1.50
N ARG A 61 -22.82 24.36 2.16
CA ARG A 61 -23.88 25.17 1.52
C ARG A 61 -23.33 26.19 0.51
N ASN A 62 -22.18 26.81 0.80
CA ASN A 62 -21.54 27.80 -0.06
C ASN A 62 -20.95 27.22 -1.36
N GLU A 63 -20.74 25.90 -1.43
CA GLU A 63 -20.22 25.20 -2.61
C GLU A 63 -21.35 24.72 -3.52
N ILE A 64 -22.56 24.57 -2.97
CA ILE A 64 -23.72 23.97 -3.64
C ILE A 64 -24.51 25.04 -4.38
N GLN A 65 -24.65 24.86 -5.69
CA GLN A 65 -25.51 25.69 -6.54
C GLN A 65 -26.97 25.22 -6.46
N THR A 66 -27.24 23.92 -6.55
CA THR A 66 -28.60 23.35 -6.51
C THR A 66 -28.64 21.95 -5.89
N ILE A 67 -29.76 21.60 -5.24
CA ILE A 67 -30.02 20.27 -4.65
C ILE A 67 -31.34 19.71 -5.21
N GLN A 68 -31.34 18.44 -5.62
CA GLN A 68 -32.54 17.70 -6.04
C GLN A 68 -32.66 16.37 -5.28
N GLN A 69 -33.79 16.11 -4.63
CA GLN A 69 -34.08 14.83 -3.97
C GLN A 69 -34.81 13.88 -4.92
N LEU A 70 -34.38 12.61 -4.96
CA LEU A 70 -34.99 11.55 -5.76
C LEU A 70 -35.88 10.65 -4.88
N GLN A 71 -37.11 10.37 -5.32
CA GLN A 71 -37.99 9.40 -4.67
C GLN A 71 -37.69 7.98 -5.19
N GLU A 72 -37.23 7.07 -4.32
CA GLU A 72 -37.04 5.66 -4.69
C GLU A 72 -38.37 4.88 -4.66
N ARG A 73 -38.65 4.07 -5.70
CA ARG A 73 -39.77 3.11 -5.71
C ARG A 73 -39.34 1.82 -5.03
N ILE A 74 -39.97 1.49 -3.91
CA ILE A 74 -39.77 0.25 -3.15
C ILE A 74 -40.32 -0.95 -3.95
N THR A 75 -39.53 -2.03 -4.07
CA THR A 75 -40.07 -3.37 -4.27
C THR A 75 -39.32 -4.35 -3.37
N GLU A 76 -40.01 -4.80 -2.32
CA GLU A 76 -39.60 -5.84 -1.38
C GLU A 76 -39.72 -7.23 -2.02
N LYS A 77 -38.82 -8.15 -1.65
CA LYS A 77 -39.22 -9.44 -1.06
C LYS A 77 -38.05 -10.16 -0.39
N GLN A 78 -38.30 -10.47 0.89
CA GLN A 78 -37.55 -11.30 1.83
C GLN A 78 -37.53 -12.78 1.39
N SER A 79 -36.60 -13.62 1.82
CA SER A 79 -36.78 -14.37 3.09
C SER A 79 -35.48 -14.95 3.65
N ALA A 80 -35.42 -14.91 4.99
CA ALA A 80 -34.34 -15.33 5.87
C ALA A 80 -34.12 -16.85 5.99
N SER A 81 -32.91 -17.23 6.38
CA SER A 81 -32.69 -18.26 7.40
C SER A 81 -31.46 -17.91 8.25
N THR A 82 -31.64 -18.03 9.56
CA THR A 82 -30.70 -17.65 10.61
C THR A 82 -29.82 -18.84 10.97
N SER A 83 -28.50 -18.65 11.00
CA SER A 83 -27.60 -19.42 11.86
C SER A 83 -26.47 -18.49 12.33
N SER A 84 -26.49 -18.22 13.61
CA SER A 84 -25.50 -17.45 14.36
C SER A 84 -24.16 -18.16 14.40
N GLU A 85 -23.19 -17.62 13.66
CA GLU A 85 -21.77 -17.79 13.90
C GLU A 85 -21.12 -16.40 13.87
N LYS A 86 -20.10 -16.22 14.72
CA LYS A 86 -19.38 -14.97 14.94
C LYS A 86 -18.97 -14.34 13.60
N VAL A 87 -19.48 -13.14 13.32
CA VAL A 87 -19.03 -12.33 12.19
C VAL A 87 -17.65 -11.80 12.55
N GLU A 88 -16.61 -12.53 12.16
CA GLU A 88 -15.29 -11.95 11.98
C GLU A 88 -15.37 -10.87 10.90
N ASP A 89 -14.96 -9.67 11.29
CA ASP A 89 -14.83 -8.48 10.44
C ASP A 89 -13.82 -8.76 9.31
N SER A 90 -14.29 -9.27 8.16
CA SER A 90 -13.42 -9.82 7.10
C SER A 90 -13.60 -9.22 5.71
N SER A 91 -14.01 -7.94 5.59
CA SER A 91 -14.19 -7.32 4.25
C SER A 91 -13.43 -6.01 4.02
N LYS A 92 -12.70 -5.49 5.01
CA LYS A 92 -11.94 -4.24 4.85
C LYS A 92 -10.45 -4.51 4.63
N ILE A 93 -9.86 -3.74 3.70
CA ILE A 93 -8.41 -3.73 3.46
C ILE A 93 -7.71 -3.27 4.74
N LYS A 94 -6.67 -3.99 5.16
CA LYS A 94 -5.87 -3.72 6.37
C LYS A 94 -4.76 -2.68 6.10
N LEU A 95 -5.14 -1.58 5.48
CA LEU A 95 -4.36 -0.36 5.33
C LEU A 95 -5.19 0.80 5.85
N THR A 96 -4.54 1.87 6.32
CA THR A 96 -5.25 3.13 6.58
C THR A 96 -5.74 3.72 5.26
N ASP A 97 -6.84 4.47 5.28
CA ASP A 97 -7.37 5.13 4.06
C ASP A 97 -6.30 6.02 3.40
N LEU A 98 -5.56 6.80 4.20
CA LEU A 98 -4.46 7.65 3.74
C LEU A 98 -3.36 6.84 3.02
N GLU A 99 -2.98 5.70 3.57
CA GLU A 99 -1.96 4.83 2.97
C GLU A 99 -2.46 4.16 1.70
N TYR A 100 -3.70 3.67 1.71
CA TYR A 100 -4.34 3.07 0.54
C TYR A 100 -4.44 4.07 -0.62
N ASP A 101 -4.93 5.28 -0.35
CA ASP A 101 -5.07 6.33 -1.36
C ASP A 101 -3.72 6.77 -1.92
N ARG A 102 -2.71 6.98 -1.06
CA ARG A 102 -1.33 7.26 -1.49
C ARG A 102 -0.81 6.18 -2.44
N LEU A 103 -0.92 4.90 -2.07
CA LEU A 103 -0.43 3.78 -2.90
C LEU A 103 -1.21 3.68 -4.22
N LYS A 104 -2.54 3.87 -4.17
CA LYS A 104 -3.41 3.87 -5.35
C LYS A 104 -3.03 4.99 -6.32
N ASP A 105 -2.76 6.19 -5.82
CA ASP A 105 -2.34 7.33 -6.63
C ASP A 105 -0.94 7.10 -7.22
N MET A 106 0.01 6.61 -6.42
CA MET A 106 1.35 6.23 -6.91
C MET A 106 1.31 5.18 -8.02
N SER A 107 0.36 4.23 -7.97
CA SER A 107 0.22 3.22 -9.03
C SER A 107 -0.27 3.80 -10.37
N ARG A 108 -0.82 5.02 -10.34
CA ARG A 108 -1.38 5.75 -11.50
C ARG A 108 -0.48 6.89 -11.95
N ASP A 109 0.24 7.52 -11.02
CA ASP A 109 1.18 8.62 -11.25
C ASP A 109 2.63 8.14 -11.19
N TYR A 110 3.06 7.49 -12.29
CA TYR A 110 4.42 6.98 -12.45
C TYR A 110 5.20 7.76 -13.51
N THR A 111 6.52 7.83 -13.35
CA THR A 111 7.42 8.40 -14.36
C THR A 111 8.03 7.30 -15.22
N TYR A 112 7.69 7.30 -16.51
CA TYR A 112 8.28 6.39 -17.50
C TYR A 112 9.58 6.96 -18.06
N ILE A 113 10.67 6.22 -17.95
CA ILE A 113 12.03 6.63 -18.31
C ILE A 113 12.56 5.66 -19.37
N ASP A 114 12.57 6.10 -20.63
CA ASP A 114 13.01 5.32 -21.79
C ASP A 114 14.35 5.80 -22.38
N GLN A 115 14.90 6.88 -21.82
CA GLN A 115 16.14 7.52 -22.25
C GLN A 115 16.88 8.09 -21.03
N THR A 116 18.19 8.27 -21.17
CA THR A 116 19.04 8.91 -20.16
C THR A 116 18.94 10.44 -20.26
N ASP A 117 17.76 10.98 -19.95
CA ASP A 117 17.46 12.41 -19.97
C ASP A 117 17.40 13.03 -18.57
N ALA A 118 16.91 14.28 -18.44
CA ALA A 118 16.77 14.95 -17.15
C ALA A 118 15.89 14.17 -16.15
N ARG A 119 14.86 13.44 -16.63
CA ARG A 119 13.98 12.63 -15.78
C ARG A 119 14.75 11.45 -15.20
N TYR A 120 15.62 10.84 -16.00
CA TYR A 120 16.53 9.79 -15.53
C TYR A 120 17.42 10.29 -14.39
N PHE A 121 18.16 11.38 -14.62
CA PHE A 121 19.11 11.89 -13.62
C PHE A 121 18.43 12.37 -12.34
N GLN A 122 17.26 13.00 -12.45
CA GLN A 122 16.45 13.36 -11.29
C GLN A 122 15.98 12.12 -10.52
N ALA A 123 15.54 11.07 -11.21
CA ALA A 123 15.08 9.84 -10.57
C ALA A 123 16.22 9.16 -9.79
N VAL A 124 17.39 8.97 -10.41
CA VAL A 124 18.52 8.32 -9.73
C VAL A 124 19.11 9.16 -8.61
N GLU A 125 19.08 10.50 -8.71
CA GLU A 125 19.45 11.38 -7.59
C GLU A 125 18.54 11.13 -6.37
N LEU A 126 17.22 11.12 -6.58
CA LEU A 126 16.24 10.88 -5.52
C LEU A 126 16.37 9.47 -4.93
N LEU A 127 16.51 8.45 -5.79
CA LEU A 127 16.70 7.07 -5.37
C LEU A 127 17.99 6.86 -4.58
N SER A 128 19.07 7.57 -4.92
CA SER A 128 20.36 7.46 -4.20
C SER A 128 20.30 7.95 -2.75
N ARG A 129 19.30 8.79 -2.43
CA ARG A 129 19.06 9.33 -1.08
C ARG A 129 17.99 8.56 -0.32
N ALA A 130 17.31 7.62 -0.98
CA ALA A 130 16.25 6.84 -0.36
C ALA A 130 16.84 5.78 0.60
N GLU A 131 16.31 5.72 1.81
CA GLU A 131 16.65 4.63 2.75
C GLU A 131 16.05 3.29 2.30
N THR A 132 14.97 3.32 1.51
CA THR A 132 14.27 2.12 1.06
C THR A 132 13.63 2.35 -0.30
N ILE A 133 13.78 1.37 -1.18
CA ILE A 133 13.12 1.33 -2.48
C ILE A 133 12.48 -0.03 -2.71
N GLY A 134 11.34 -0.08 -3.39
CA GLY A 134 10.81 -1.32 -3.98
C GLY A 134 11.39 -1.54 -5.36
N VAL A 135 11.65 -2.78 -5.76
CA VAL A 135 12.18 -3.13 -7.08
C VAL A 135 11.41 -4.31 -7.66
N ALA A 136 10.92 -4.17 -8.89
CA ALA A 136 10.23 -5.22 -9.63
C ALA A 136 10.81 -5.35 -11.06
N PRO A 137 11.48 -6.46 -11.40
CA PRO A 137 11.98 -6.69 -12.74
C PRO A 137 10.87 -7.26 -13.63
N LEU A 138 10.75 -6.75 -14.86
CA LEU A 138 9.69 -7.14 -15.78
C LEU A 138 10.26 -7.48 -17.16
N GLY A 139 9.65 -8.47 -17.82
CA GLY A 139 10.12 -8.99 -19.10
C GLY A 139 11.48 -9.68 -18.99
N VAL A 140 11.74 -10.31 -17.85
CA VAL A 140 12.97 -11.05 -17.60
C VAL A 140 12.98 -12.33 -18.42
N GLU A 141 13.98 -12.49 -19.29
CA GLU A 141 14.22 -13.76 -19.96
C GLU A 141 14.61 -14.80 -18.90
N LYS A 142 13.88 -15.94 -18.85
CA LYS A 142 14.09 -17.02 -17.87
C LYS A 142 15.34 -17.86 -18.18
N SER A 143 16.49 -17.20 -18.24
CA SER A 143 17.81 -17.79 -18.39
C SER A 143 18.82 -16.97 -17.60
N ARG A 144 19.95 -17.58 -17.22
CA ARG A 144 21.02 -16.88 -16.50
C ARG A 144 21.69 -15.79 -17.35
N ASP A 145 21.53 -15.87 -18.66
CA ASP A 145 21.98 -14.87 -19.63
C ASP A 145 20.88 -13.86 -19.99
N GLY A 146 19.73 -13.94 -19.31
CA GLY A 146 18.57 -13.12 -19.55
C GLY A 146 18.87 -11.63 -19.40
N SER A 147 18.04 -10.78 -19.99
CA SER A 147 18.12 -9.33 -19.79
C SER A 147 16.85 -8.80 -19.16
N ILE A 148 17.01 -7.83 -18.27
CA ILE A 148 15.90 -7.05 -17.72
C ILE A 148 15.49 -6.05 -18.80
N LYS A 149 14.21 -6.04 -19.17
CA LYS A 149 13.69 -5.16 -20.24
C LYS A 149 12.98 -3.95 -19.68
N LEU A 150 12.43 -4.07 -18.48
CA LEU A 150 11.77 -3.00 -17.74
C LEU A 150 12.05 -3.23 -16.25
N LEU A 151 12.34 -2.17 -15.52
CA LEU A 151 12.53 -2.20 -14.08
C LEU A 151 11.60 -1.19 -13.43
N GLY A 152 10.61 -1.68 -12.69
CA GLY A 152 9.82 -0.85 -11.80
C GLY A 152 10.61 -0.58 -10.52
N VAL A 153 10.67 0.67 -10.10
CA VAL A 153 11.28 1.08 -8.83
C VAL A 153 10.32 2.01 -8.10
N SER A 154 9.96 1.69 -6.87
CA SER A 154 9.12 2.54 -6.02
C SER A 154 9.94 3.19 -4.91
N MET A 155 9.58 4.42 -4.59
CA MET A 155 9.91 5.11 -3.35
C MET A 155 8.67 5.16 -2.45
N TRP A 156 8.73 5.87 -1.34
CA TRP A 156 7.55 6.10 -0.51
C TRP A 156 6.45 6.88 -1.23
N ASP A 157 6.74 7.76 -2.18
CA ASP A 157 5.74 8.67 -2.76
C ASP A 157 5.72 8.66 -4.29
N LYS A 158 6.61 7.89 -4.94
CA LYS A 158 6.78 7.88 -6.39
C LYS A 158 7.09 6.50 -6.95
N VAL A 159 6.74 6.30 -8.22
CA VAL A 159 7.12 5.13 -9.01
C VAL A 159 7.85 5.55 -10.27
N TYR A 160 8.98 4.90 -10.55
CA TYR A 160 9.76 5.05 -11.77
C TYR A 160 9.76 3.73 -12.54
N LEU A 161 9.56 3.83 -13.86
CA LEU A 161 9.61 2.69 -14.76
C LEU A 161 10.78 2.89 -15.74
N PHE A 162 11.89 2.22 -15.47
CA PHE A 162 13.10 2.29 -16.31
C PHE A 162 13.02 1.27 -17.45
N ASP A 163 12.92 1.75 -18.67
CA ASP A 163 12.84 0.93 -19.88
C ASP A 163 14.23 0.72 -20.50
N PHE A 164 14.58 -0.55 -20.66
CA PHE A 164 15.88 -0.97 -21.16
C PHE A 164 15.83 -1.59 -22.56
N VAL A 165 14.66 -1.70 -23.21
CA VAL A 165 14.52 -2.42 -24.49
C VAL A 165 15.35 -1.83 -25.62
N ASN A 166 15.47 -0.50 -25.68
CA ASN A 166 16.24 0.18 -26.73
C ASN A 166 17.75 0.25 -26.42
N GLN A 167 18.19 -0.27 -25.26
CA GLN A 167 19.59 -0.22 -24.84
C GLN A 167 20.34 -1.42 -25.44
N ARG A 168 21.29 -1.15 -26.34
CA ARG A 168 21.80 -2.15 -27.28
C ARG A 168 22.70 -3.26 -26.69
N SER A 169 23.19 -3.18 -25.45
CA SER A 169 23.95 -4.32 -24.88
C SER A 169 24.49 -4.15 -23.46
N ASN A 170 24.67 -2.93 -22.96
CA ASN A 170 25.29 -2.74 -21.65
C ASN A 170 24.30 -2.03 -20.73
N PHE A 171 24.06 -2.58 -19.54
CA PHE A 171 23.45 -1.86 -18.45
C PHE A 171 24.42 -0.70 -18.09
N GLN A 172 24.28 0.44 -18.78
CA GLN A 172 25.17 1.62 -18.69
C GLN A 172 24.76 2.58 -17.57
N TYR A 173 23.90 2.14 -16.66
CA TYR A 173 23.34 2.96 -15.61
C TYR A 173 24.16 2.79 -14.34
N LYS A 174 25.34 3.42 -14.34
CA LYS A 174 26.25 3.39 -13.19
C LYS A 174 25.53 3.82 -11.91
N GLU A 175 24.66 4.82 -12.01
CA GLU A 175 23.89 5.35 -10.89
C GLU A 175 22.91 4.31 -10.34
N LEU A 176 22.21 3.56 -11.21
CA LEU A 176 21.34 2.45 -10.78
C LEU A 176 22.15 1.30 -10.19
N GLN A 177 23.33 1.00 -10.74
CA GLN A 177 24.24 0.03 -10.14
C GLN A 177 24.64 0.47 -8.72
N ASP A 178 25.11 1.71 -8.56
CA ASP A 178 25.54 2.24 -7.26
C ASP A 178 24.40 2.17 -6.22
N ILE A 179 23.15 2.41 -6.63
CA ILE A 179 21.94 2.25 -5.79
C ILE A 179 21.69 0.77 -5.41
N LEU A 180 21.88 -0.17 -6.34
CA LEU A 180 21.67 -1.59 -6.06
C LEU A 180 22.77 -2.17 -5.16
N GLU A 181 24.01 -1.69 -5.29
CA GLU A 181 25.19 -2.21 -4.58
C GLU A 181 25.48 -1.54 -3.23
N THR A 182 24.81 -0.42 -2.91
CA THR A 182 24.96 0.23 -1.60
C THR A 182 24.29 -0.56 -0.48
N GLU A 183 24.89 -0.56 0.71
CA GLU A 183 24.28 -1.09 1.94
C GLU A 183 23.31 -0.09 2.58
N PHE A 184 23.38 1.19 2.23
CA PHE A 184 22.54 2.24 2.83
C PHE A 184 21.06 2.04 2.48
N THR A 185 20.76 1.85 1.19
CA THR A 185 19.39 1.68 0.71
C THR A 185 18.95 0.23 0.82
N VAL A 186 17.83 -0.04 1.50
CA VAL A 186 17.17 -1.35 1.48
C VAL A 186 16.45 -1.53 0.15
N LYS A 187 16.72 -2.63 -0.56
CA LYS A 187 15.95 -3.02 -1.76
C LYS A 187 14.89 -4.04 -1.37
N VAL A 188 13.62 -3.66 -1.44
CA VAL A 188 12.51 -4.58 -1.25
C VAL A 188 12.18 -5.23 -2.58
N ILE A 189 12.46 -6.54 -2.71
CA ILE A 189 12.32 -7.28 -3.96
C ILE A 189 11.58 -8.58 -3.69
N HIS A 190 10.38 -8.73 -4.24
CA HIS A 190 9.66 -10.02 -4.19
C HIS A 190 10.32 -11.01 -5.15
N GLU A 191 10.56 -12.23 -4.67
CA GLU A 191 11.25 -13.29 -5.44
C GLU A 191 12.62 -12.79 -5.96
N ALA A 192 13.48 -12.32 -5.05
CA ALA A 192 14.69 -11.59 -5.42
C ALA A 192 15.75 -12.47 -6.12
N GLY A 193 15.76 -13.77 -5.84
CA GLY A 193 16.80 -14.72 -6.26
C GLY A 193 17.13 -14.69 -7.77
N PRO A 194 16.14 -14.89 -8.66
CA PRO A 194 16.36 -14.82 -10.11
C PRO A 194 16.96 -13.49 -10.59
N LEU A 195 16.48 -12.36 -10.06
CA LEU A 195 17.00 -11.03 -10.42
C LEU A 195 18.47 -10.88 -10.01
N ILE A 196 18.79 -11.27 -8.78
CA ILE A 196 20.15 -11.18 -8.23
C ILE A 196 21.11 -12.04 -9.06
N ASP A 197 20.74 -13.27 -9.44
CA ASP A 197 21.60 -14.13 -10.28
C ASP A 197 21.84 -13.49 -11.66
N ILE A 198 20.81 -12.95 -12.31
CA ILE A 198 20.95 -12.28 -13.62
C ILE A 198 21.88 -11.06 -13.52
N LEU A 199 21.64 -10.18 -12.55
CA LEU A 199 22.45 -8.98 -12.33
C LEU A 199 23.93 -9.33 -12.05
N TYR A 200 24.16 -10.33 -11.20
CA TYR A 200 25.52 -10.79 -10.91
C TYR A 200 26.20 -11.42 -12.12
N ARG A 201 25.54 -12.39 -12.79
CA ARG A 201 26.16 -13.16 -13.88
C ARG A 201 26.48 -12.28 -15.07
N LYS A 202 25.51 -11.46 -15.51
CA LYS A 202 25.57 -10.68 -16.73
C LYS A 202 26.22 -9.31 -16.56
N HIS A 203 25.97 -8.65 -15.44
CA HIS A 203 26.37 -7.26 -15.23
C HIS A 203 27.42 -7.08 -14.12
N LYS A 204 27.77 -8.16 -13.39
CA LYS A 204 28.67 -8.11 -12.22
C LYS A 204 28.19 -7.14 -11.15
N ILE A 205 26.87 -6.97 -11.04
CA ILE A 205 26.21 -6.15 -10.03
C ILE A 205 25.90 -7.02 -8.83
N PHE A 206 26.41 -6.63 -7.66
CA PHE A 206 26.20 -7.30 -6.38
C PHE A 206 25.13 -6.57 -5.58
N VAL A 207 23.88 -6.98 -5.76
CA VAL A 207 22.77 -6.37 -5.00
C VAL A 207 22.98 -6.65 -3.50
N LYS A 208 23.03 -5.59 -2.69
CA LYS A 208 23.23 -5.68 -1.23
C LYS A 208 21.98 -5.26 -0.47
N ASN A 209 21.92 -5.45 0.85
CA ASN A 209 20.80 -5.02 1.70
C ASN A 209 19.39 -5.27 1.09
N VAL A 210 19.07 -6.53 0.81
CA VAL A 210 17.80 -6.94 0.21
C VAL A 210 16.84 -7.40 1.29
N PHE A 211 15.62 -6.87 1.27
CA PHE A 211 14.48 -7.42 1.99
C PHE A 211 13.62 -8.18 0.96
N ASP A 212 13.48 -9.49 1.12
CA ASP A 212 12.65 -10.31 0.23
C ASP A 212 11.35 -10.70 0.95
N PRO A 213 10.20 -10.07 0.62
CA PRO A 213 8.92 -10.39 1.24
C PRO A 213 8.53 -11.87 1.12
N GLN A 214 8.89 -12.56 0.04
CA GLN A 214 8.55 -13.97 -0.11
C GLN A 214 9.31 -14.83 0.91
N VAL A 215 10.61 -14.57 1.10
CA VAL A 215 11.41 -15.29 2.11
C VAL A 215 10.94 -14.96 3.52
N VAL A 216 10.61 -13.68 3.77
CA VAL A 216 10.09 -13.24 5.07
C VAL A 216 8.75 -13.90 5.40
N ASP A 217 7.86 -14.03 4.42
CA ASP A 217 6.60 -14.76 4.58
C ASP A 217 6.82 -16.21 5.02
N LEU A 218 7.79 -16.91 4.41
CA LEU A 218 8.13 -18.28 4.81
C LEU A 218 8.67 -18.34 6.25
N ILE A 219 9.45 -17.35 6.69
CA ILE A 219 9.95 -17.27 8.06
C ILE A 219 8.79 -17.07 9.04
N ILE A 220 7.87 -16.16 8.74
CA ILE A 220 6.67 -15.89 9.54
C ILE A 220 5.79 -17.15 9.63
N LYS A 221 5.43 -17.75 8.49
CA LYS A 221 4.60 -18.97 8.44
C LYS A 221 5.26 -20.15 9.16
N LYS A 222 6.59 -20.28 9.07
CA LYS A 222 7.33 -21.30 9.83
C LYS A 222 7.29 -21.05 11.33
N LYS A 223 7.42 -19.80 11.77
CA LYS A 223 7.30 -19.43 13.19
C LYS A 223 5.89 -19.75 13.72
N GLU A 224 4.86 -19.45 12.94
CA GLU A 224 3.46 -19.62 13.35
C GLU A 224 2.98 -21.07 13.31
N THR A 225 3.39 -21.86 12.32
CA THR A 225 2.88 -23.22 12.08
C THR A 225 3.88 -24.33 12.40
N GLY A 226 5.14 -23.99 12.67
CA GLY A 226 6.24 -24.94 12.85
C GLY A 226 6.78 -25.55 11.55
N SER A 227 6.20 -25.24 10.38
CA SER A 227 6.61 -25.82 9.09
C SER A 227 6.58 -24.79 7.96
N ILE A 228 7.33 -25.04 6.89
CA ILE A 228 7.31 -24.19 5.68
C ILE A 228 6.20 -24.70 4.75
N PRO A 229 5.36 -23.83 4.16
CA PRO A 229 4.35 -24.25 3.21
C PRO A 229 4.97 -24.89 1.96
N SER A 230 4.19 -25.75 1.28
CA SER A 230 4.64 -26.45 0.06
C SER A 230 4.81 -25.52 -1.15
N ASN A 231 4.04 -24.42 -1.18
CA ASN A 231 4.09 -23.42 -2.24
C ASN A 231 4.52 -22.07 -1.63
N MET A 232 5.31 -21.32 -2.38
CA MET A 232 5.67 -19.94 -2.02
C MET A 232 4.58 -18.98 -2.49
N SER A 233 4.31 -17.95 -1.68
CA SER A 233 3.35 -16.90 -2.01
C SER A 233 3.86 -16.00 -3.13
N ASP A 234 3.00 -15.72 -4.11
CA ASP A 234 3.23 -14.63 -5.05
C ASP A 234 2.86 -13.27 -4.40
N ILE A 235 3.09 -12.17 -5.11
CA ILE A 235 2.80 -10.84 -4.57
C ILE A 235 1.30 -10.62 -4.28
N SER A 236 0.40 -11.25 -5.04
CA SER A 236 -1.06 -11.16 -4.81
C SER A 236 -1.47 -11.91 -3.55
N ASP A 237 -0.88 -13.08 -3.32
CA ASP A 237 -1.05 -13.84 -2.08
C ASP A 237 -0.61 -13.00 -0.89
N LEU A 238 0.55 -12.32 -0.97
CA LEU A 238 1.03 -11.44 0.10
C LEU A 238 0.09 -10.25 0.36
N LEU A 239 -0.43 -9.59 -0.69
CA LEU A 239 -1.39 -8.50 -0.47
C LEU A 239 -2.71 -9.00 0.13
N THR A 240 -3.11 -10.22 -0.19
CA THR A 240 -4.29 -10.86 0.40
C THR A 240 -4.04 -11.17 1.87
N ASP A 241 -2.97 -11.90 2.18
CA ASP A 241 -2.65 -12.37 3.53
C ASP A 241 -2.41 -11.20 4.51
N TYR A 242 -1.65 -10.19 4.08
CA TYR A 242 -1.20 -9.10 4.96
C TYR A 242 -2.11 -7.87 4.93
N PHE A 243 -2.77 -7.60 3.80
CA PHE A 243 -3.60 -6.40 3.63
C PHE A 243 -5.07 -6.67 3.30
N ASN A 244 -5.51 -7.93 3.22
CA ASN A 244 -6.88 -8.28 2.86
C ASN A 244 -7.34 -7.68 1.50
N PHE A 245 -6.39 -7.55 0.54
CA PHE A 245 -6.74 -7.20 -0.83
C PHE A 245 -7.46 -8.37 -1.52
N PRO A 246 -8.33 -8.10 -2.51
CA PRO A 246 -8.85 -9.16 -3.37
C PRO A 246 -7.70 -9.87 -4.11
N SER A 247 -7.71 -11.20 -4.13
CA SER A 247 -6.68 -12.00 -4.83
C SER A 247 -6.60 -11.71 -6.33
N SER A 248 -7.68 -11.17 -6.93
CA SER A 248 -7.73 -10.75 -8.33
C SER A 248 -7.12 -9.36 -8.59
N TYR A 249 -6.73 -8.61 -7.55
CA TYR A 249 -6.31 -7.22 -7.65
C TYR A 249 -5.13 -7.01 -8.62
N LEU A 250 -4.11 -7.88 -8.53
CA LEU A 250 -2.93 -7.85 -9.42
C LEU A 250 -2.99 -8.87 -10.56
N GLN A 251 -4.09 -9.60 -10.72
CA GLN A 251 -4.19 -10.73 -11.65
C GLN A 251 -3.80 -10.34 -13.08
N ASN A 252 -4.30 -9.20 -13.58
CA ASN A 252 -3.98 -8.75 -14.92
C ASN A 252 -2.48 -8.44 -15.12
N ALA A 253 -1.79 -7.97 -14.08
CA ALA A 253 -0.37 -7.69 -14.13
C ALA A 253 0.44 -8.99 -14.12
N LEU A 254 0.07 -9.94 -13.24
CA LEU A 254 0.75 -11.22 -13.08
C LEU A 254 0.57 -12.17 -14.28
N GLU A 255 -0.61 -12.17 -14.90
CA GLU A 255 -0.89 -12.99 -16.09
C GLU A 255 -0.32 -12.40 -17.40
N THR A 256 0.29 -11.21 -17.33
CA THR A 256 0.90 -10.59 -18.51
C THR A 256 2.17 -11.37 -18.89
N LYS A 257 2.08 -12.10 -20.01
CA LYS A 257 3.21 -12.87 -20.60
C LYS A 257 4.47 -12.02 -20.76
N ASP A 258 5.63 -12.62 -20.49
CA ASP A 258 6.96 -11.98 -20.63
C ASP A 258 7.18 -11.27 -21.97
N SER A 259 6.75 -11.91 -23.06
CA SER A 259 6.85 -11.34 -24.42
C SER A 259 6.05 -10.05 -24.63
N LYS A 260 5.10 -9.72 -23.75
CA LYS A 260 4.34 -8.46 -23.79
C LYS A 260 5.09 -7.32 -23.12
N TRP A 261 5.93 -7.62 -22.12
CA TRP A 261 6.80 -6.63 -21.47
C TRP A 261 7.94 -6.16 -22.38
N THR A 262 8.27 -6.93 -23.42
CA THR A 262 9.31 -6.59 -24.40
C THR A 262 8.79 -5.79 -25.60
N GLN A 263 7.48 -5.69 -25.80
CA GLN A 263 6.89 -4.95 -26.93
C GLN A 263 7.05 -3.44 -26.76
N ARG A 264 7.38 -2.74 -27.85
CA ARG A 264 7.44 -1.27 -27.88
C ARG A 264 6.59 -0.69 -29.02
N PRO A 265 5.91 0.46 -28.81
CA PRO A 265 5.82 1.20 -27.54
C PRO A 265 5.07 0.41 -26.45
N LEU A 266 5.48 0.56 -25.19
CA LEU A 266 4.80 -0.07 -24.07
C LEU A 266 3.45 0.64 -23.85
N SER A 267 2.35 -0.11 -23.84
CA SER A 267 1.02 0.50 -23.67
C SER A 267 0.83 1.07 -22.27
N ASP A 268 0.02 2.12 -22.15
CA ASP A 268 -0.24 2.76 -20.84
C ASP A 268 -0.86 1.79 -19.82
N ARG A 269 -1.68 0.85 -20.30
CA ARG A 269 -2.20 -0.25 -19.47
C ARG A 269 -1.08 -1.09 -18.85
N ARG A 270 -0.04 -1.42 -19.64
CA ARG A 270 1.10 -2.21 -19.14
C ARG A 270 2.00 -1.41 -18.23
N LYS A 271 2.19 -0.11 -18.49
CA LYS A 271 2.90 0.78 -17.56
C LYS A 271 2.18 0.83 -16.21
N GLY A 272 0.84 0.95 -16.21
CA GLY A 272 0.04 0.85 -14.97
C GLY A 272 0.23 -0.48 -14.24
N TYR A 273 0.20 -1.61 -14.96
CA TYR A 273 0.47 -2.93 -14.36
C TYR A 273 1.88 -3.03 -13.78
N ALA A 274 2.89 -2.49 -14.46
CA ALA A 274 4.26 -2.45 -13.96
C ALA A 274 4.38 -1.63 -12.68
N ALA A 275 3.69 -0.48 -12.61
CA ALA A 275 3.66 0.35 -11.42
C ALA A 275 3.00 -0.39 -10.25
N GLN A 276 1.83 -1.02 -10.47
CA GLN A 276 1.13 -1.79 -9.45
C GLN A 276 1.99 -2.89 -8.81
N LEU A 277 2.82 -3.58 -9.60
CA LEU A 277 3.68 -4.67 -9.11
C LEU A 277 4.80 -4.20 -8.17
N VAL A 278 5.17 -2.91 -8.18
CA VAL A 278 6.25 -2.37 -7.35
C VAL A 278 5.75 -1.45 -6.21
N THR A 279 4.59 -0.83 -6.38
CA THR A 279 4.01 0.14 -5.44
C THR A 279 3.91 -0.39 -4.01
N TYR A 280 3.46 -1.63 -3.82
CA TYR A 280 3.10 -2.15 -2.49
C TYR A 280 4.26 -2.75 -1.71
N LEU A 281 5.45 -2.90 -2.31
CA LEU A 281 6.58 -3.61 -1.71
C LEU A 281 7.06 -2.96 -0.41
N ILE A 282 7.17 -1.64 -0.36
CA ILE A 282 7.62 -0.91 0.83
C ILE A 282 6.60 -1.07 1.98
N ALA A 283 5.30 -0.98 1.68
CA ALA A 283 4.24 -1.18 2.67
C ALA A 283 4.26 -2.61 3.21
N LEU A 284 4.41 -3.62 2.33
CA LEU A 284 4.55 -5.02 2.72
C LEU A 284 5.71 -5.21 3.70
N ARG A 285 6.88 -4.67 3.38
CA ARG A 285 8.04 -4.72 4.29
C ARG A 285 7.69 -4.14 5.67
N GLN A 286 7.13 -2.94 5.73
CA GLN A 286 6.81 -2.28 7.00
C GLN A 286 5.82 -3.11 7.83
N HIS A 287 4.81 -3.70 7.19
CA HIS A 287 3.83 -4.53 7.87
C HIS A 287 4.46 -5.84 8.37
N MET A 288 5.28 -6.50 7.55
CA MET A 288 5.97 -7.72 7.93
C MET A 288 6.98 -7.48 9.06
N GLU A 289 7.72 -6.37 9.03
CA GLU A 289 8.63 -5.98 10.12
C GLU A 289 7.86 -5.81 11.43
N ARG A 290 6.71 -5.11 11.42
CA ARG A 290 5.86 -4.98 12.61
C ARG A 290 5.42 -6.34 13.15
N LYS A 291 5.11 -7.30 12.28
CA LYS A 291 4.72 -8.65 12.66
C LYS A 291 5.90 -9.46 13.23
N ILE A 292 7.09 -9.32 12.65
CA ILE A 292 8.31 -9.98 13.16
C ILE A 292 8.68 -9.44 14.55
N PHE A 293 8.60 -8.12 14.73
CA PHE A 293 8.98 -7.42 15.95
C PHE A 293 7.82 -7.27 16.95
N SER A 294 6.68 -7.95 16.76
CA SER A 294 5.48 -7.75 17.57
C SER A 294 5.71 -8.02 19.06
N GLU A 295 6.35 -9.14 19.40
CA GLU A 295 6.72 -9.50 20.78
C GLU A 295 7.64 -8.45 21.43
N MET A 296 8.51 -7.84 20.63
CA MET A 296 9.40 -6.78 21.10
C MET A 296 8.63 -5.50 21.38
N TYR A 297 7.72 -5.10 20.49
CA TYR A 297 6.87 -3.93 20.72
C TYR A 297 5.93 -4.11 21.91
N GLU A 298 5.34 -5.30 22.07
CA GLU A 298 4.52 -5.62 23.24
C GLU A 298 5.33 -5.52 24.54
N ALA A 299 6.56 -6.02 24.55
CA ALA A 299 7.45 -5.89 25.70
C ALA A 299 7.76 -4.42 26.04
N ILE A 300 8.03 -3.59 25.02
CA ILE A 300 8.27 -2.16 25.18
C ILE A 300 7.04 -1.48 25.78
N ASP A 301 5.84 -1.79 25.27
CA ASP A 301 4.59 -1.23 25.78
C ASP A 301 4.30 -1.66 27.22
N ASN A 302 4.58 -2.93 27.56
CA ASN A 302 4.45 -3.43 28.93
C ASN A 302 5.37 -2.68 29.91
N VAL A 303 6.61 -2.40 29.51
CA VAL A 303 7.54 -1.60 30.31
C VAL A 303 7.02 -0.17 30.49
N HIS A 304 6.52 0.47 29.43
CA HIS A 304 5.94 1.81 29.55
C HIS A 304 4.71 1.83 30.46
N ASN A 305 3.81 0.84 30.32
CA ASN A 305 2.63 0.70 31.17
C ASN A 305 2.97 0.49 32.64
N TYR A 306 4.04 -0.27 32.93
CA TYR A 306 4.57 -0.37 34.28
C TYR A 306 4.92 1.02 34.83
N TYR A 307 5.67 1.84 34.08
CA TYR A 307 6.01 3.20 34.54
C TYR A 307 4.80 4.12 34.71
N TYR A 308 3.78 4.01 33.85
CA TYR A 308 2.52 4.76 34.01
C TYR A 308 1.73 4.35 35.24
N SER A 309 1.91 3.11 35.72
CA SER A 309 1.21 2.59 36.90
C SER A 309 1.82 3.02 38.24
N LEU A 310 3.05 3.54 38.24
CA LEU A 310 3.77 3.89 39.48
C LEU A 310 3.22 5.16 40.11
N ASP A 311 3.13 5.16 41.45
CA ASP A 311 2.96 6.41 42.19
C ASP A 311 4.25 7.25 42.22
N SER A 312 4.15 8.51 42.67
CA SER A 312 5.29 9.44 42.68
C SER A 312 6.45 8.96 43.56
N PHE A 313 6.18 8.21 44.64
CA PHE A 313 7.20 7.69 45.53
C PHE A 313 7.93 6.50 44.89
N GLN A 314 7.18 5.55 44.35
CA GLN A 314 7.70 4.39 43.62
C GLN A 314 8.54 4.83 42.42
N PHE A 315 8.04 5.76 41.61
CA PHE A 315 8.77 6.32 40.48
C PHE A 315 10.09 6.97 40.93
N ALA A 316 10.07 7.82 41.96
CA ALA A 316 11.27 8.48 42.47
C ALA A 316 12.29 7.50 43.06
N SER A 317 11.81 6.42 43.70
CA SER A 317 12.66 5.34 44.22
C SER A 317 13.36 4.58 43.08
N ASN A 318 12.59 4.16 42.07
CA ASN A 318 13.09 3.43 40.91
C ASN A 318 14.07 4.26 40.08
N TRP A 319 13.79 5.56 39.88
CA TRP A 319 14.68 6.47 39.16
C TRP A 319 16.06 6.62 39.84
N LYS A 320 16.10 6.61 41.18
CA LYS A 320 17.34 6.79 41.96
C LYS A 320 18.20 5.52 42.03
N SER A 321 17.58 4.34 42.04
CA SER A 321 18.30 3.09 42.28
C SER A 321 19.20 2.65 41.12
N ARG A 322 18.92 3.10 39.88
CA ARG A 322 19.55 2.62 38.63
C ARG A 322 19.51 1.10 38.42
N ASN A 323 18.79 0.36 39.27
CA ASN A 323 18.59 -1.07 39.13
C ASN A 323 17.33 -1.33 38.31
N THR A 324 17.33 -2.40 37.51
CA THR A 324 16.14 -2.88 36.83
C THR A 324 15.15 -3.42 37.87
N PRO A 325 13.92 -2.87 37.98
CA PRO A 325 12.89 -3.44 38.83
C PRO A 325 12.54 -4.85 38.37
N LYS A 326 12.20 -5.73 39.32
CA LYS A 326 11.86 -7.12 39.03
C LYS A 326 10.64 -7.23 38.10
N GLU A 327 9.71 -6.29 38.23
CA GLU A 327 8.52 -6.22 37.37
C GLU A 327 8.89 -5.97 35.90
N ILE A 328 10.01 -5.27 35.62
CA ILE A 328 10.52 -5.11 34.25
C ILE A 328 11.16 -6.41 33.75
N GLU A 329 11.85 -7.16 34.61
CA GLU A 329 12.41 -8.47 34.24
C GLU A 329 11.32 -9.46 33.81
N ASP A 330 10.17 -9.42 34.48
CA ASP A 330 9.05 -10.35 34.22
C ASP A 330 8.32 -10.08 32.89
N VAL A 331 8.40 -8.86 32.33
CA VAL A 331 7.70 -8.46 31.09
C VAL A 331 8.58 -8.47 29.83
N ILE A 332 9.90 -8.65 29.97
CA ILE A 332 10.82 -8.75 28.83
C ILE A 332 10.89 -10.21 28.36
N PRO A 333 10.51 -10.51 27.10
CA PRO A 333 10.52 -11.88 26.58
C PRO A 333 11.94 -12.41 26.37
N ASN A 334 12.11 -13.71 26.57
CA ASN A 334 13.33 -14.42 26.17
C ASN A 334 13.32 -14.69 24.66
N LEU A 335 13.72 -13.70 23.87
CA LEU A 335 13.84 -13.85 22.41
C LEU A 335 14.90 -14.90 22.06
N GLY A 336 14.55 -15.89 21.24
CA GLY A 336 15.51 -16.86 20.67
C GLY A 336 15.72 -18.17 21.44
N LYS A 337 14.91 -18.47 22.46
CA LYS A 337 14.84 -19.82 23.06
C LYS A 337 13.59 -20.54 22.52
N SER A 338 13.76 -21.24 21.40
CA SER A 338 12.80 -22.22 20.88
C SER A 338 13.22 -23.63 21.26
#